data_AF-U9VKI6-F1
#
_entry.id   AF-U9VKI6-F1
#
_cell.length_a   1.000
_cell.length_b   1.000
_cell.length_c   1.000
_cell.angle_alpha   90.00
_cell.angle_beta   90.00
_cell.angle_gamma   90.00
#
_symmetry.space_group_name_H-M   'P 1'
#
loop_
_entity.id
_entity.type
_entity.pdbx_description
1 polymer ?
#
loop_
_entity_poly.entity_id
_entity_poly.type
_entity_poly.pdbx_seq_one_letter_code
_entity_poly.pdbx_strand_id
1 'polypeptide(L)'
;MLGQYATSTASSLDNRMFVYELTGLSENEVTVSHCSPIRTSHTQLIQVPFHRMGEEMRRITLLGGKIVDIRLLGSPQATSSADTSPED
;
A
#
# COMPACT_ATOMS: atom_id res chain seq x y z
N MET A 1 -27.72 12.73 -25.46
CA MET A 1 -26.27 12.60 -25.68
C MET A 1 -25.61 12.48 -24.31
N LEU A 2 -25.11 11.29 -23.96
CA LEU A 2 -24.61 10.95 -22.63
C LEU A 2 -23.18 11.52 -22.46
N GLY A 3 -22.96 12.23 -21.35
CA GLY A 3 -21.78 13.04 -21.08
C GLY A 3 -20.48 12.24 -21.06
N GLN A 4 -19.51 12.72 -21.83
CA GLN A 4 -18.12 12.27 -21.76
C GLN A 4 -17.46 12.97 -20.57
N TYR A 5 -17.26 12.26 -19.47
CA TYR A 5 -16.30 12.69 -18.45
C TYR A 5 -14.90 12.56 -19.07
N ALA A 6 -14.17 13.66 -19.22
CA ALA A 6 -12.78 13.60 -19.63
C ALA A 6 -11.93 13.22 -18.40
N THR A 7 -11.54 11.96 -18.27
CA THR A 7 -10.56 11.49 -17.29
C THR A 7 -9.13 11.82 -17.75
N SER A 8 -8.84 13.11 -17.98
CA SER A 8 -7.50 13.56 -18.40
C SER A 8 -6.47 13.57 -17.25
N THR A 9 -6.87 13.23 -16.02
CA THR A 9 -5.99 13.13 -14.83
C THR A 9 -5.36 11.75 -14.63
N ALA A 10 -5.71 10.75 -15.44
CA ALA A 10 -5.19 9.39 -15.29
C ALA A 10 -3.66 9.32 -15.51
N SER A 11 -3.12 10.06 -16.47
CA SER A 11 -1.69 9.98 -16.84
C SER A 11 -0.73 10.44 -15.74
N SER A 12 -1.13 11.41 -14.90
CA SER A 12 -0.31 11.89 -13.77
C SER A 12 -0.44 11.03 -12.52
N LEU A 13 -1.54 10.28 -12.39
CA LEU A 13 -1.78 9.37 -11.28
C LEU A 13 -1.14 8.00 -11.51
N ASP A 14 -1.04 7.56 -12.77
CA ASP A 14 -0.51 6.26 -13.15
C ASP A 14 0.95 6.03 -12.71
N ASN A 15 1.75 7.10 -12.69
CA ASN A 15 3.16 7.05 -12.30
C ASN A 15 3.38 7.06 -10.76
N ARG A 16 2.31 7.03 -9.96
CA ARG A 16 2.41 7.01 -8.49
C ARG A 16 2.59 5.59 -7.97
N MET A 17 3.53 5.45 -7.05
CA MET A 17 3.80 4.20 -6.34
C MET A 17 3.30 4.32 -4.90
N PHE A 18 2.68 3.26 -4.40
CA PHE A 18 2.19 3.19 -3.02
C PHE A 18 2.82 2.01 -2.29
N VAL A 19 3.12 2.19 -1.01
CA VAL A 19 3.60 1.15 -0.12
C VAL A 19 2.43 0.67 0.73
N TYR A 20 2.13 -0.62 0.63
CA TYR A 20 1.08 -1.28 1.39
C TYR A 20 1.71 -2.09 2.50
N GLU A 21 1.22 -1.86 3.71
CA GLU A 21 1.56 -2.64 4.88
C GLU A 21 0.47 -3.68 5.13
N LEU A 22 0.82 -4.96 5.10
CA LEU A 22 -0.11 -6.07 5.08
C LEU A 22 0.16 -7.04 6.23
N THR A 23 -0.88 -7.64 6.79
CA THR A 23 -0.81 -8.69 7.80
C THR A 23 -1.71 -9.87 7.42
N GLY A 24 -1.42 -11.07 7.93
CA GLY A 24 -2.28 -12.25 7.72
C GLY A 24 -2.35 -12.79 6.29
N LEU A 25 -1.43 -12.40 5.40
CA LEU A 25 -1.32 -12.99 4.07
C LEU A 25 -0.94 -14.47 4.20
N SER A 26 -1.72 -15.35 3.57
CA SER A 26 -1.36 -16.76 3.44
C SER A 26 -0.09 -16.91 2.59
N GLU A 27 0.90 -17.66 3.09
CA GLU A 27 2.08 -18.06 2.33
C GLU A 27 1.65 -18.99 1.18
N ASN A 28 1.35 -18.47 -0.02
CA ASN A 28 1.38 -19.31 -1.24
C ASN A 28 1.63 -18.56 -2.57
N GLU A 29 2.30 -19.32 -3.45
CA GLU A 29 2.53 -19.29 -4.91
C GLU A 29 3.82 -18.68 -5.50
N VAL A 30 4.53 -17.75 -4.84
CA VAL A 30 5.83 -17.25 -5.37
C VAL A 30 6.98 -17.30 -4.35
N THR A 31 6.67 -17.35 -3.06
CA THR A 31 7.67 -17.25 -1.97
C THR A 31 8.08 -18.62 -1.40
N VAL A 32 7.96 -19.71 -2.17
CA VAL A 32 8.35 -21.08 -1.75
C VAL A 32 9.88 -21.24 -1.62
N SER A 33 10.68 -20.28 -2.11
CA SER A 33 12.15 -20.41 -2.12
C SER A 33 12.88 -19.93 -0.85
N HIS A 34 12.18 -19.35 0.13
CA HIS A 34 12.83 -18.84 1.34
C HIS A 34 12.18 -19.40 2.61
N CYS A 35 12.52 -20.65 2.93
CA CYS A 35 12.32 -21.21 4.26
C CYS A 35 13.07 -20.34 5.30
N SER A 36 12.40 -19.34 5.87
CA SER A 36 12.88 -18.63 7.04
C SER A 36 11.99 -18.95 8.23
N PRO A 37 12.56 -19.06 9.45
CA PRO A 37 11.83 -19.50 10.62
C PRO A 37 10.65 -18.57 10.91
N ILE A 38 9.49 -19.21 11.14
CA ILE A 38 8.19 -18.61 11.43
C ILE A 38 8.34 -17.53 12.50
N ARG A 39 8.25 -16.25 12.09
CA ARG A 39 8.11 -15.12 13.00
C ARG A 39 6.62 -14.85 13.20
N THR A 40 6.20 -14.78 14.45
CA THR A 40 4.80 -14.71 14.92
C THR A 40 4.08 -13.38 14.62
N SER A 41 4.77 -12.39 14.02
CA SER A 41 4.24 -11.05 13.76
C SER A 41 4.75 -10.49 12.41
N HIS A 42 4.70 -11.30 11.36
CA HIS A 42 5.20 -10.86 10.05
C HIS A 42 4.21 -9.91 9.36
N THR A 43 4.56 -8.63 9.33
CA THR A 43 3.96 -7.65 8.44
C THR A 43 4.75 -7.62 7.13
N GLN A 44 4.07 -7.65 5.98
CA GLN A 44 4.69 -7.55 4.66
C GLN A 44 4.50 -6.15 4.06
N LEU A 45 5.54 -5.64 3.41
CA LEU A 45 5.51 -4.38 2.70
C LEU A 45 5.61 -4.64 1.20
N ILE A 46 4.61 -4.19 0.42
CA ILE A 46 4.62 -4.31 -1.04
C ILE A 46 4.47 -2.95 -1.71
N GLN A 47 5.15 -2.76 -2.84
CA GLN A 47 5.00 -1.56 -3.66
C GLN A 47 3.99 -1.82 -4.78
N VAL A 48 2.99 -0.95 -4.89
CA VAL A 48 1.87 -1.10 -5.80
C VAL A 48 1.74 0.16 -6.66
N PRO A 49 1.89 0.06 -7.98
CA PRO A 49 1.56 1.14 -8.90
C PRO A 49 0.06 1.48 -8.84
N PHE A 50 -0.30 2.75 -9.05
CA PHE A 50 -1.68 3.20 -8.99
C PHE A 50 -2.64 2.39 -9.89
N HIS A 51 -2.25 2.09 -11.14
CA HIS A 51 -3.09 1.28 -12.04
C HIS A 51 -3.34 -0.15 -11.55
N ARG A 52 -2.44 -0.73 -10.74
CA ARG A 52 -2.58 -2.10 -10.21
C ARG A 52 -3.29 -2.18 -8.88
N MET A 53 -3.59 -1.04 -8.25
CA MET A 53 -4.24 -1.02 -6.93
C MET A 53 -5.50 -1.89 -6.89
N GLY A 54 -6.37 -1.80 -7.91
CA GLY A 54 -7.59 -2.60 -7.95
C GLY A 54 -7.34 -4.11 -7.99
N GLU A 55 -6.36 -4.55 -8.79
CA GLU A 55 -5.98 -5.96 -8.89
C GLU A 55 -5.34 -6.46 -7.59
N GLU A 56 -4.43 -5.67 -7.01
CA GLU A 56 -3.68 -6.04 -5.82
C GLU A 56 -4.59 -6.12 -4.59
N MET A 57 -5.55 -5.19 -4.45
CA MET A 57 -6.58 -5.25 -3.39
C MET A 57 -7.40 -6.53 -3.44
N ARG A 58 -7.81 -6.95 -4.64
CA ARG A 58 -8.52 -8.22 -4.81
C ARG A 58 -7.62 -9.40 -4.47
N ARG A 59 -6.37 -9.41 -4.94
CA ARG A 59 -5.40 -10.46 -4.64
C ARG A 59 -5.16 -10.61 -3.14
N ILE A 60 -4.93 -9.50 -2.43
CA ILE A 60 -4.72 -9.48 -0.99
C ILE A 60 -5.92 -10.09 -0.26
N THR A 61 -7.13 -9.71 -0.67
CA THR A 61 -8.37 -10.24 -0.09
C THR A 61 -8.50 -11.75 -0.33
N LEU A 62 -8.18 -12.24 -1.53
CA LEU A 62 -8.21 -13.67 -1.88
C LEU A 62 -7.18 -14.48 -1.09
N LEU A 63 -6.03 -13.89 -0.79
CA LEU A 63 -4.97 -14.50 0.04
C LEU A 63 -5.25 -14.39 1.55
N GLY A 64 -6.40 -13.83 1.95
CA GLY A 64 -6.76 -13.64 3.35
C GLY A 64 -5.98 -12.53 4.06
N GLY A 65 -5.25 -11.70 3.32
CA GLY A 65 -4.47 -10.60 3.87
C GLY A 65 -5.34 -9.42 4.30
N LYS A 66 -4.90 -8.74 5.35
CA LYS A 66 -5.47 -7.49 5.85
C LYS A 66 -4.48 -6.35 5.62
N ILE A 67 -4.97 -5.24 5.09
CA ILE A 67 -4.19 -4.01 4.95
C ILE A 67 -4.19 -3.28 6.29
N VAL A 68 -3.01 -2.89 6.74
CA VAL A 68 -2.75 -2.13 7.97
C VAL A 68 -2.56 -0.65 7.63
N ASP A 69 -1.78 -0.35 6.61
CA ASP A 69 -1.43 1.02 6.20
C ASP A 69 -1.19 1.11 4.69
N ILE A 70 -1.39 2.31 4.12
CA ILE A 70 -1.14 2.63 2.71
C ILE A 70 -0.50 4.01 2.63
N ARG A 71 0.72 4.07 2.09
CA ARG A 71 1.48 5.33 1.96
C ARG A 71 1.91 5.60 0.53
N LEU A 72 1.93 6.86 0.11
CA LEU A 72 2.51 7.25 -1.17
C LEU A 72 4.05 7.22 -1.07
N LEU A 73 4.70 6.56 -2.02
CA LEU A 73 6.16 6.51 -2.09
C LEU A 73 6.67 7.91 -2.48
N GLY A 74 7.37 8.57 -1.56
CA GLY A 74 7.91 9.92 -1.75
C GLY A 74 7.00 11.06 -1.26
N SER A 75 5.84 10.78 -0.65
CA SER A 75 5.17 11.83 0.12
C SER A 75 5.95 12.08 1.41
N PRO A 76 6.26 13.33 1.77
CA PRO A 76 6.74 13.64 3.11
C PRO A 76 5.66 13.17 4.09
N GLN A 77 6.00 12.19 4.93
CA GLN A 77 5.17 11.80 6.05
C GLN A 77 4.85 13.08 6.82
N ALA A 78 3.57 13.43 6.94
CA ALA A 78 3.16 14.54 7.79
C ALA A 78 3.45 14.15 9.23
N THR A 79 4.70 14.33 9.65
CA THR A 79 5.11 14.29 11.04
C THR A 79 4.49 15.52 11.68
N SER A 80 3.27 15.37 12.18
CA SER A 80 2.63 16.33 13.07
C SER A 80 3.35 16.29 14.43
N SER A 81 4.63 16.65 14.47
CA SER A 81 5.34 16.98 15.70
C SER A 81 5.06 18.46 16.00
N ALA A 82 3.83 18.73 16.44
CA ALA A 82 3.52 19.96 17.15
C ALA A 82 3.96 19.77 18.60
N ASP A 83 5.27 19.87 18.85
CA ASP A 83 5.82 20.08 20.18
C ASP A 83 6.49 21.45 20.19
N THR A 84 5.72 22.47 20.54
CA THR A 84 6.23 23.78 20.93
C THR A 84 5.29 24.29 22.00
N SER A 85 5.50 23.81 23.22
CA SER A 85 5.12 24.58 24.40
C SER A 85 6.20 25.65 24.58
N PRO A 86 5.91 26.95 24.46
CA PRO A 86 6.84 27.96 24.94
C PRO A 86 6.73 27.95 26.48
N GLU A 87 7.78 27.47 27.12
CA GLU A 87 8.10 27.73 28.52
C GLU A 87 8.94 29.02 28.54
N ASP A 88 8.30 30.15 28.86
CA ASP A 88 8.68 31.20 29.85
C ASP A 88 7.77 32.43 29.68
#